data_AF-A0A8J2L757-F1
#
_entry.id   AF-A0A8J2L757-F1
#
_cell.length_a   1.000
_cell.length_b   1.000
_cell.length_c   1.000
_cell.angle_alpha   90.00
_cell.angle_beta   90.00
_cell.angle_gamma   90.00
#
_symmetry.space_group_name_H-M   'P 1'
#
loop_
_entity.id
_entity.type
_entity.pdbx_description
1 polymer ?
#
loop_
_entity_poly.entity_id
_entity_poly.type
_entity_poly.pdbx_seq_one_letter_code
_entity_poly.pdbx_strand_id
1 'polypeptide(L)' 'AEDIENEVVSIDWNKKRLGEFFQTKYDWDLLAARSIWAFGPDSNGPNILVDDTLPSEVDKTLLNTVKDSIVQ' A
#
# COMPACT_ATOMS: atom_id res chain seq x y z
N ALA A 1 -5.76 11.02 4.92
CA ALA A 1 -7.16 10.60 4.91
C ALA A 1 -7.87 11.22 3.71
N GLU A 2 -8.07 12.54 3.71
CA GLU A 2 -8.83 13.25 2.65
C GLU A 2 -8.41 12.94 1.21
N ASP A 3 -7.11 12.79 0.92
CA ASP A 3 -6.67 12.47 -0.45
C ASP A 3 -7.16 11.12 -0.97
N ILE A 4 -7.33 10.13 -0.08
CA ILE A 4 -7.83 8.80 -0.46
C ILE A 4 -9.35 8.88 -0.65
N GLU A 5 -10.04 9.49 0.30
CA GLU A 5 -11.51 9.64 0.28
C GLU A 5 -11.99 10.52 -0.89
N ASN A 6 -11.18 11.49 -1.33
CA ASN A 6 -11.45 12.34 -2.49
C ASN A 6 -10.85 11.78 -3.80
N GLU A 7 -10.38 10.53 -3.83
CA GLU A 7 -9.84 9.86 -5.03
C GLU A 7 -8.64 10.56 -5.68
N VAL A 8 -7.92 11.40 -4.92
CA VAL A 8 -6.68 12.05 -5.39
C VAL A 8 -5.58 11.01 -5.59
N VAL A 9 -5.66 9.90 -4.86
CA VAL A 9 -4.81 8.71 -5.00
C VAL A 9 -5.69 7.46 -5.08
N SER A 10 -5.26 6.47 -5.86
CA SER A 10 -5.99 5.20 -6.04
C SER A 10 -5.03 4.02 -5.89
N ILE A 11 -5.52 2.94 -5.27
CA ILE A 11 -4.77 1.70 -5.09
C ILE A 11 -4.51 0.96 -6.42
N ASP A 12 -5.31 1.22 -7.46
CA ASP A 12 -5.17 0.61 -8.78
C ASP A 12 -4.00 1.21 -9.59
N TRP A 13 -3.40 2.29 -9.11
CA TRP A 13 -2.20 2.85 -9.72
C TRP A 13 -1.05 1.85 -9.67
N ASN A 14 -0.16 1.91 -10.66
CA ASN A 14 1.08 1.16 -10.57
C ASN A 14 1.87 1.60 -9.32
N LYS A 15 2.61 0.65 -8.72
CA LYS A 15 3.35 0.87 -7.47
C LYS A 15 4.34 2.03 -7.53
N LYS A 16 4.88 2.35 -8.71
CA LYS A 16 5.82 3.46 -8.88
C LYS A 16 5.11 4.80 -8.65
N ARG A 17 3.99 5.04 -9.35
CA ARG A 17 3.20 6.27 -9.22
C ARG A 17 2.62 6.41 -7.81
N LEU A 18 2.10 5.32 -7.25
CA LEU A 18 1.60 5.31 -5.87
C LEU A 18 2.71 5.67 -4.88
N GLY A 19 3.89 5.05 -5.02
CA GLY A 19 5.05 5.34 -4.19
C GLY A 19 5.54 6.79 -4.29
N GLU A 20 5.63 7.32 -5.51
CA GLU A 20 6.02 8.72 -5.76
C GLU A 20 5.05 9.73 -5.12
N PHE A 21 3.74 9.43 -5.13
CA PHE A 21 2.74 10.27 -4.46
C PHE A 21 2.98 10.36 -2.95
N PHE A 22 3.12 9.20 -2.29
CA PHE A 22 3.33 9.17 -0.83
C PHE A 22 4.71 9.71 -0.41
N GLN A 23 5.75 9.48 -1.21
CA GLN A 23 7.06 10.07 -0.97
C GLN A 23 7.02 11.61 -1.11
N THR A 24 6.43 12.13 -2.18
CA THR A 24 6.48 13.58 -2.45
C THR A 24 5.56 14.37 -1.52
N LYS A 25 4.36 13.85 -1.24
CA LYS A 25 3.33 14.60 -0.49
C LYS A 25 3.42 14.37 1.02
N TYR A 26 3.90 13.20 1.43
CA TYR A 26 3.87 12.76 2.83
C TYR A 26 5.24 12.31 3.37
N ASP A 27 6.31 12.46 2.59
CA ASP A 27 7.68 12.08 2.98
C ASP A 27 7.81 10.62 3.42
N TRP A 28 7.01 9.73 2.80
CA TRP A 28 7.12 8.30 3.06
C TRP A 28 8.43 7.75 2.50
N ASP A 29 9.00 6.80 3.24
CA ASP A 29 10.10 5.98 2.73
C ASP A 29 9.65 5.21 1.48
N LEU A 30 10.59 5.05 0.53
CA LEU A 30 10.31 4.43 -0.76
C LEU A 30 9.89 2.97 -0.65
N LEU A 31 10.44 2.22 0.31
CA LEU A 31 10.09 0.82 0.53
C LEU A 31 8.68 0.73 1.11
N ALA A 32 8.39 1.50 2.16
CA ALA A 32 7.06 1.54 2.78
C ALA A 32 5.98 1.92 1.76
N ALA A 33 6.23 2.95 0.94
CA ALA A 33 5.29 3.43 -0.06
C ALA A 33 5.05 2.41 -1.20
N ARG A 34 6.05 1.59 -1.54
CA ARG A 34 5.92 0.50 -2.54
C ARG A 34 5.30 -0.78 -1.99
N SER A 35 5.22 -0.89 -0.66
CA SER A 35 4.65 -2.03 0.06
C SER A 35 3.18 -1.82 0.45
N ILE A 36 2.53 -0.75 0.00
CA ILE A 36 1.08 -0.56 0.18
C ILE A 36 0.32 -1.69 -0.53
N TRP A 37 -0.60 -2.31 0.17
CA TRP A 37 -1.41 -3.43 -0.31
C TRP A 37 -2.85 -3.05 -0.60
N ALA A 38 -3.45 -2.21 0.24
CA ALA A 38 -4.85 -1.83 0.14
C ALA A 38 -5.13 -0.50 0.85
N PHE A 39 -6.21 0.14 0.43
CA PHE A 39 -6.94 1.10 1.24
C PHE A 39 -8.16 0.42 1.87
N GLY A 40 -8.71 0.97 2.96
CA GLY A 40 -9.84 0.33 3.66
C GLY A 40 -10.67 1.29 4.52
N PRO A 41 -11.94 0.98 4.82
CA PRO A 41 -12.59 -0.33 4.64
C PRO A 41 -13.07 -0.66 3.21
N ASP A 42 -13.14 0.33 2.33
CA ASP A 42 -13.38 0.16 0.90
C ASP A 42 -12.15 0.65 0.11
N SER A 43 -12.21 0.62 -1.23
CA SER A 43 -11.09 1.03 -2.10
C SER A 43 -10.64 2.48 -1.91
N ASN A 44 -11.47 3.32 -1.27
CA ASN A 44 -11.23 4.75 -1.06
C ASN A 44 -11.27 5.09 0.44
N GLY A 45 -11.19 4.09 1.31
CA GLY A 45 -11.28 4.29 2.74
C GLY A 45 -9.99 4.85 3.31
N PRO A 46 -10.04 5.61 4.42
CA PRO A 46 -8.90 6.39 4.91
C PRO A 46 -7.79 5.56 5.58
N ASN A 47 -7.93 4.23 5.66
CA ASN A 47 -6.93 3.34 6.22
C ASN A 47 -6.02 2.77 5.13
N ILE A 48 -4.78 2.45 5.49
CA ILE A 48 -3.79 1.86 4.57
C ILE A 48 -3.25 0.57 5.19
N LEU A 49 -3.22 -0.51 4.41
CA LEU A 49 -2.51 -1.73 4.74
C LEU A 49 -1.15 -1.75 4.04
N VAL A 50 -0.07 -2.02 4.79
CA VAL A 50 1.31 -2.04 4.30
C VAL A 50 2.02 -3.32 4.73
N ASP A 51 2.81 -3.91 3.86
CA ASP A 51 3.75 -5.00 4.20
C ASP A 51 5.11 -4.45 4.63
N ASP A 52 5.34 -4.40 5.95
CA ASP A 52 6.59 -3.95 6.55
C ASP A 52 7.49 -5.12 7.01
N THR A 53 7.42 -6.26 6.32
CA THR A 53 8.27 -7.42 6.66
C THR A 53 9.59 -7.42 5.88
N LEU A 54 10.66 -7.92 6.49
CA LEU A 54 11.96 -8.07 5.81
C LEU A 54 12.07 -9.44 5.12
N PRO A 55 12.65 -9.53 3.90
CA PRO A 55 12.85 -10.80 3.22
C PRO A 55 13.72 -11.82 3.97
N SER A 56 14.53 -11.36 4.92
CA SER A 56 15.33 -12.22 5.82
C SER A 56 14.52 -12.90 6.93
N GLU A 57 13.34 -12.36 7.23
CA GLU A 57 12.48 -12.82 8.33
C GLU A 57 11.23 -13.53 7.80
N VAL A 58 10.74 -13.11 6.63
CA VAL A 58 9.51 -13.60 6.02
C VAL A 58 9.77 -14.03 4.58
N ASP A 59 9.30 -15.24 4.24
CA ASP A 59 9.25 -15.68 2.85
C ASP A 59 8.20 -14.85 2.09
N LYS A 60 8.69 -13.89 1.30
CA LYS A 60 7.85 -13.01 0.48
C LYS A 60 7.03 -13.76 -0.56
N THR A 61 7.51 -14.90 -1.06
CA THR A 61 6.76 -15.70 -2.03
C THR A 61 5.53 -16.26 -1.37
N LEU A 62 5.71 -16.90 -0.20
CA LEU A 62 4.62 -17.46 0.58
C LEU A 62 3.64 -16.38 1.07
N LEU A 63 4.15 -15.26 1.59
CA LEU A 63 3.32 -14.14 2.03
C LEU A 63 2.42 -13.60 0.91
N ASN A 64 2.97 -13.46 -0.31
CA ASN A 64 2.19 -13.00 -1.45
C ASN A 64 1.07 -13.98 -1.86
N THR A 65 1.20 -15.29 -1.59
CA THR A 65 0.13 -16.25 -1.91
C THR A 65 -1.14 -16.05 -1.08
N VAL A 66 -1.03 -15.44 0.09
CA VAL A 66 -2.16 -15.18 1.00
C VAL A 66 -2.58 -13.72 1.02
N LYS A 67 -1.93 -12.84 0.25
CA LYS A 67 -2.21 -11.40 0.23
C LYS A 67 -3.69 -11.10 -0.01
N ASP A 68 -4.29 -11.71 -1.03
CA ASP A 68 -5.69 -11.43 -1.40
C ASP A 68 -6.66 -11.90 -0.31
N SER A 69 -6.29 -12.94 0.44
CA SER A 69 -7.05 -13.40 1.61
C SER A 69 -6.93 -12.47 2.82
N ILE A 70 -5.91 -11.61 2.86
CA ILE A 70 -5.73 -10.58 3.89
C ILE A 70 -6.49 -9.31 3.52
N VAL A 71 -6.56 -8.99 2.22
CA VAL A 71 -7.13 -7.73 1.70
C VAL A 71 -8.66 -7.73 1.54
N GLN A 72 -9.29 -8.90 1.36
CA GLN A 72 -10.74 -9.19 1.21
C GLN A 72 -11.70 -8.06 0.87
#